data_AF-A0A329R7B9-F1
#
_entry.id   AF-A0A329R7B9-F1
#
_cell.length_a   1.000
_cell.length_b   1.000
_cell.length_c   1.000
_cell.angle_alpha   90.00
_cell.angle_beta   90.00
_cell.angle_gamma   90.00
#
_symmetry.space_group_name_H-M   'P 1'
#
loop_
_entity.id
_entity.type
_entity.pdbx_description
1 polymer ?
#
loop_
_entity_poly.entity_id
_entity_poly.type
_entity_poly.pdbx_seq_one_letter_code
_entity_poly.pdbx_strand_id
1 'polypeptide(L)'
;CAFAGYVIAKAMADTSALKVAQAFEECVYRRFGAPSMIRHDRNPRFMSEVLQTFADMMQARSRATLSYRPQANGQQERSVKSVMASVRVYVEDPLQQDWDELVERLIFAINNSMDTTRKETPFYLVHGWDARFTLRAMSTSMRRGFGKQSDARAWRREASRQQEIALTMAKEYQASE
;
A
#
# COMPACT_ATOMS: atom_id res chain seq x y z
N CYS A 1 4.14 7.31 3.38
CA CYS A 1 4.68 8.08 4.51
C CYS A 1 6.16 8.35 4.26
N ALA A 2 6.56 9.62 4.10
CA ALA A 2 7.97 9.95 3.82
C ALA A 2 8.91 9.59 4.99
N PHE A 3 8.45 9.71 6.23
CA PHE A 3 9.24 9.39 7.41
C PHE A 3 9.50 7.88 7.52
N ALA A 4 8.44 7.07 7.61
CA ALA A 4 8.54 5.63 7.85
C ALA A 4 8.74 4.78 6.59
N GLY A 5 8.63 5.35 5.39
CA GLY A 5 8.61 4.57 4.15
C GLY A 5 7.29 3.80 3.90
N TYR A 6 6.31 3.89 4.81
CA TYR A 6 5.06 3.14 4.72
C TYR A 6 4.25 3.51 3.47
N VAL A 7 3.85 2.51 2.69
CA VAL A 7 3.12 2.66 1.43
C VAL A 7 1.67 2.26 1.60
N ILE A 8 0.78 2.94 0.87
CA ILE A 8 -0.63 2.58 0.74
C ILE A 8 -0.98 2.67 -0.75
N ALA A 9 -1.66 1.65 -1.26
CA ALA A 9 -2.26 1.67 -2.58
C ALA A 9 -3.74 1.34 -2.46
N LYS A 10 -4.54 1.88 -3.38
CA LYS A 10 -5.96 1.57 -3.52
C LYS A 10 -6.26 1.41 -5.00
N ALA A 11 -6.84 0.28 -5.38
CA ALA A 11 -7.36 0.08 -6.72
C ALA A 11 -8.63 0.94 -6.91
N MET A 12 -8.72 1.66 -8.03
CA MET A 12 -9.79 2.62 -8.28
C MET A 12 -10.18 2.59 -9.76
N ALA A 13 -11.46 2.39 -10.04
CA ALA A 13 -12.01 2.46 -11.39
C ALA A 13 -12.22 3.91 -11.88
N ASP A 14 -12.44 4.84 -10.95
CA ASP A 14 -12.56 6.27 -11.22
C ASP A 14 -11.48 7.03 -10.44
N THR A 15 -10.72 7.86 -11.16
CA THR A 15 -9.64 8.69 -10.61
C THR A 15 -10.01 10.17 -10.56
N SER A 16 -11.29 10.53 -10.64
CA SER A 16 -11.77 11.90 -10.44
C SER A 16 -11.26 12.47 -9.10
N ALA A 17 -11.06 13.79 -9.03
CA ALA A 17 -10.50 14.42 -7.85
C ALA A 17 -11.31 14.12 -6.56
N LEU A 18 -12.64 14.06 -6.67
CA LEU A 18 -13.51 13.68 -5.57
C LEU A 18 -13.26 12.25 -5.09
N LYS A 19 -13.14 11.28 -6.02
CA LYS A 19 -12.83 9.89 -5.65
C LYS A 19 -11.47 9.77 -5.01
N VAL A 20 -10.47 10.51 -5.51
CA VAL A 20 -9.12 10.53 -4.90
C VAL A 20 -9.16 11.11 -3.49
N ALA A 21 -9.93 12.18 -3.25
CA ALA A 21 -10.11 12.75 -1.90
C ALA A 21 -10.77 11.74 -0.95
N GLN A 22 -11.84 11.06 -1.39
CA GLN A 22 -12.51 10.00 -0.62
C GLN A 22 -11.56 8.84 -0.31
N ALA A 23 -10.78 8.40 -1.29
CA ALA A 23 -9.78 7.36 -1.10
C ALA A 23 -8.70 7.78 -0.09
N PHE A 24 -8.24 9.02 -0.15
CA PHE A 24 -7.27 9.55 0.80
C PHE A 24 -7.84 9.59 2.23
N GLU A 25 -9.07 10.08 2.40
CA GLU A 25 -9.75 10.09 3.69
C GLU A 25 -9.87 8.66 4.26
N GLU A 26 -10.38 7.73 3.47
CA GLU A 26 -10.62 6.35 3.90
C GLU A 26 -9.32 5.62 4.25
N CYS A 27 -8.29 5.76 3.42
CA CYS A 27 -7.08 4.96 3.54
C CYS A 27 -5.98 5.60 4.39
N VAL A 28 -5.96 6.94 4.50
CA VAL A 28 -4.94 7.67 5.26
C VAL A 28 -5.55 8.28 6.52
N TYR A 29 -6.56 9.14 6.38
CA TYR A 29 -7.10 9.90 7.49
C TYR A 29 -7.71 9.02 8.58
N ARG A 30 -8.56 8.04 8.20
CA ARG A 30 -9.17 7.13 9.19
C ARG A 30 -8.16 6.25 9.94
N ARG A 31 -6.98 6.01 9.34
CA ARG A 31 -5.95 5.12 9.91
C ARG A 31 -4.90 5.88 10.72
N PHE A 32 -4.55 7.10 10.31
CA PHE A 32 -3.40 7.84 10.85
C PHE A 32 -3.74 9.27 11.30
N GLY A 33 -4.96 9.74 11.04
CA GLY A 33 -5.35 11.14 11.21
C GLY A 33 -4.89 12.04 10.07
N ALA A 34 -5.14 13.35 10.21
CA ALA A 34 -4.74 14.35 9.22
C ALA A 34 -3.21 14.50 9.20
N PRO A 35 -2.57 14.44 8.01
CA PRO A 35 -1.16 14.75 7.89
C PRO A 35 -0.93 16.27 8.02
N SER A 36 0.25 16.66 8.51
CA SER A 36 0.64 18.08 8.55
C SER A 36 0.98 18.66 7.17
N MET A 37 1.24 17.80 6.18
CA MET A 37 1.52 18.18 4.80
C MET A 37 1.19 17.04 3.82
N ILE A 38 0.55 17.37 2.71
CA ILE A 38 0.33 16.50 1.55
C ILE A 38 1.24 16.98 0.43
N ARG A 39 2.16 16.12 0.00
CA ARG A 39 3.01 16.36 -1.17
C ARG A 39 2.47 15.57 -2.34
N HIS A 40 2.28 16.23 -3.48
CA HIS A 40 1.76 15.62 -4.70
C HIS A 40 2.49 16.17 -5.93
N ASP A 41 2.36 15.51 -7.07
CA ASP A 41 2.84 16.04 -8.35
C ASP A 41 1.90 17.13 -8.89
N ARG A 42 2.23 17.72 -10.03
CA ARG A 42 1.38 18.75 -10.66
C ARG A 42 0.24 18.16 -11.50
N ASN A 43 -0.19 16.92 -11.26
CA ASN A 43 -1.32 16.35 -11.99
C ASN A 43 -2.57 17.22 -11.75
N PRO A 44 -3.33 17.59 -12.80
CA PRO A 44 -4.52 18.43 -12.68
C PRO A 44 -5.52 17.96 -11.63
N ARG A 45 -5.61 16.65 -11.39
CA ARG A 45 -6.46 16.08 -10.33
C ARG A 45 -6.06 16.58 -8.94
N PHE A 46 -4.77 16.53 -8.60
CA PHE A 46 -4.26 17.02 -7.30
C PHE A 46 -4.24 18.54 -7.21
N MET A 47 -4.19 19.23 -8.36
CA MET A 47 -4.28 20.69 -8.43
C MET A 47 -5.72 21.21 -8.38
N SER A 48 -6.73 20.34 -8.41
CA SER A 48 -8.15 20.73 -8.43
C SER A 48 -8.60 21.44 -7.16
N GLU A 49 -9.61 22.30 -7.27
CA GLU A 49 -10.26 22.98 -6.13
C GLU A 49 -10.80 21.99 -5.09
N VAL A 50 -11.28 20.83 -5.55
CA VAL A 50 -11.77 19.75 -4.69
C VAL A 50 -10.67 19.28 -3.73
N LEU A 51 -9.46 19.02 -4.24
CA LEU A 51 -8.37 18.54 -3.40
C LEU A 51 -7.69 19.64 -2.58
N GLN A 52 -7.72 20.89 -3.06
CA GLN A 52 -7.29 22.04 -2.25
C GLN A 52 -8.23 22.23 -1.05
N THR A 53 -9.54 22.30 -1.30
CA THR A 53 -10.57 22.40 -0.26
C THR A 53 -10.49 21.24 0.73
N PHE A 54 -10.28 20.02 0.24
CA PHE A 54 -10.12 18.84 1.09
C PHE A 54 -8.88 18.94 2.01
N ALA A 55 -7.74 19.41 1.48
CA ALA A 55 -6.55 19.63 2.29
C ALA A 55 -6.77 20.71 3.37
N ASP A 56 -7.47 21.79 3.02
CA ASP A 56 -7.82 22.87 3.95
C ASP A 56 -8.77 22.39 5.06
N MET A 57 -9.79 21.58 4.73
CA MET A 57 -10.68 20.95 5.72
C MET A 57 -9.93 20.08 6.72
N MET A 58 -8.88 19.38 6.28
CA MET A 58 -8.00 18.60 7.16
C MET A 58 -6.94 19.43 7.88
N GLN A 59 -6.87 20.74 7.63
CA GLN A 59 -5.80 21.62 8.11
C GLN A 59 -4.40 21.14 7.68
N ALA A 60 -4.32 20.47 6.53
CA ALA A 60 -3.09 19.93 5.97
C ALA A 60 -2.50 20.88 4.94
N ARG A 61 -1.19 21.16 5.02
CA ARG A 61 -0.53 21.98 3.99
C ARG A 61 -0.43 21.19 2.69
N SER A 62 -0.97 21.72 1.59
CA SER A 62 -0.78 21.12 0.27
C SER A 62 0.46 21.68 -0.43
N ARG A 63 1.34 20.81 -0.96
CA ARG A 63 2.53 21.22 -1.72
C ARG A 63 2.73 20.38 -2.98
N ALA A 64 2.55 21.02 -4.13
CA ALA A 64 2.95 20.48 -5.42
C ALA A 64 4.49 20.43 -5.53
N THR A 65 5.04 19.33 -6.05
CA THR A 65 6.46 19.26 -6.37
C THR A 65 6.83 20.19 -7.52
N LEU A 66 8.05 20.72 -7.48
CA LEU A 66 8.62 21.46 -8.60
C LEU A 66 8.69 20.54 -9.82
N SER A 67 8.29 21.06 -10.98
CA SER A 67 8.46 20.36 -12.25
C SER A 67 9.93 19.95 -12.37
N TYR A 68 10.18 18.64 -12.53
CA TYR A 68 11.52 18.07 -12.74
C TYR A 68 12.51 18.22 -11.55
N ARG A 69 12.16 17.70 -10.36
CA ARG A 69 13.14 17.37 -9.31
C ARG A 69 13.00 15.91 -8.80
N PRO A 70 13.55 14.92 -9.53
CA PRO A 70 13.49 13.50 -9.16
C PRO A 70 14.05 13.22 -7.76
N GLN A 71 15.02 14.01 -7.29
CA GLN A 71 15.64 13.84 -5.97
C GLN A 71 14.68 14.11 -4.80
N ALA A 72 13.67 14.98 -4.97
CA ALA A 72 12.77 15.38 -3.89
C ALA A 72 11.65 14.36 -3.64
N ASN A 73 11.36 13.50 -4.62
CA ASN A 73 10.33 12.46 -4.58
C ASN A 73 10.89 11.05 -4.83
N GLY A 74 12.21 10.90 -5.00
CA GLY A 74 12.82 9.68 -5.50
C GLY A 74 12.51 8.44 -4.67
N GLN A 75 12.32 8.57 -3.36
CA GLN A 75 11.90 7.43 -2.53
C GLN A 75 10.48 6.97 -2.90
N GLN A 76 9.52 7.90 -2.96
CA GLN A 76 8.14 7.58 -3.31
C GLN A 76 8.02 7.09 -4.75
N GLU A 77 8.76 7.71 -5.67
CA GLU A 77 8.81 7.31 -7.08
C GLU A 77 9.40 5.90 -7.25
N ARG A 78 10.45 5.53 -6.51
CA ARG A 78 11.02 4.18 -6.54
C ARG A 78 10.02 3.14 -6.03
N SER A 79 9.43 3.36 -4.85
CA SER A 79 8.47 2.42 -4.29
C SER A 79 7.23 2.26 -5.18
N VAL A 80 6.70 3.35 -5.74
CA VAL A 80 5.57 3.29 -6.69
C VAL A 80 5.95 2.56 -7.97
N LYS A 81 7.12 2.86 -8.56
CA LYS A 81 7.55 2.24 -9.82
C LYS A 81 7.71 0.73 -9.67
N SER A 82 8.28 0.26 -8.58
CA SER A 82 8.48 -1.18 -8.35
C SER A 82 7.16 -1.90 -8.05
N VAL A 83 6.27 -1.30 -7.25
CA VAL A 83 4.90 -1.83 -7.07
C VAL A 83 4.20 -1.97 -8.42
N MET A 84 4.25 -0.92 -9.26
CA MET A 84 3.64 -0.95 -10.58
C MET A 84 4.25 -2.00 -11.50
N ALA A 85 5.58 -2.20 -11.45
CA ALA A 85 6.25 -3.23 -12.22
C ALA A 85 5.80 -4.64 -11.81
N SER A 86 5.74 -4.92 -10.51
CA SER A 86 5.25 -6.18 -9.99
C SER A 86 3.79 -6.42 -10.42
N VAL A 87 2.90 -5.46 -10.17
CA VAL A 87 1.49 -5.58 -10.54
C VAL A 87 1.32 -5.80 -12.04
N ARG A 88 2.12 -5.14 -12.88
CA ARG A 88 2.09 -5.34 -14.32
C ARG A 88 2.39 -6.78 -14.73
N VAL A 89 3.43 -7.39 -14.14
CA VAL A 89 3.77 -8.80 -14.43
C VAL A 89 2.61 -9.74 -14.08
N TYR A 90 1.90 -9.46 -12.99
CA TYR A 90 0.72 -10.26 -12.60
C TYR A 90 -0.44 -10.09 -13.60
N VAL A 91 -0.75 -8.85 -13.99
CA VAL A 91 -1.84 -8.55 -14.93
C VAL A 91 -1.57 -9.06 -16.36
N GLU A 92 -0.30 -9.31 -16.72
CA GLU A 92 0.07 -9.87 -18.03
C GLU A 92 -0.40 -11.32 -18.23
N ASP A 93 -0.72 -12.07 -17.16
CA ASP A 93 -1.36 -13.38 -17.25
C ASP A 93 -2.89 -13.23 -17.37
N PRO A 94 -3.52 -13.63 -18.50
CA PRO A 94 -4.97 -13.52 -18.69
C PRO A 94 -5.81 -14.26 -17.66
N LEU A 95 -5.24 -15.26 -16.97
CA LEU A 95 -5.92 -16.00 -15.90
C LEU A 95 -5.95 -15.24 -14.57
N GLN A 96 -5.23 -14.11 -14.46
CA GLN A 96 -5.05 -13.32 -13.25
C GLN A 96 -5.84 -12.00 -13.33
N GLN A 97 -7.11 -12.06 -12.94
CA GLN A 97 -8.04 -10.91 -12.99
C GLN A 97 -8.20 -10.18 -11.65
N ASP A 98 -7.64 -10.72 -10.57
CA ASP A 98 -7.75 -10.28 -9.17
C ASP A 98 -6.57 -9.40 -8.72
N TRP A 99 -6.05 -8.58 -9.63
CA TRP A 99 -4.86 -7.75 -9.39
C TRP A 99 -5.09 -6.71 -8.28
N ASP A 100 -6.32 -6.26 -8.07
CA ASP A 100 -6.71 -5.32 -7.03
C ASP A 100 -6.57 -5.91 -5.63
N GLU A 101 -6.97 -7.16 -5.43
CA GLU A 101 -6.70 -7.90 -4.18
C GLU A 101 -5.20 -8.15 -3.99
N LEU A 102 -4.47 -8.48 -5.06
CA LEU A 102 -3.03 -8.69 -4.99
C LEU A 102 -2.30 -7.41 -4.59
N VAL A 103 -2.68 -6.26 -5.12
CA VAL A 103 -2.05 -4.96 -4.81
C VAL A 103 -2.04 -4.73 -3.30
N GLU A 104 -3.16 -4.95 -2.61
CA GLU A 104 -3.22 -4.76 -1.16
C GLU A 104 -2.28 -5.72 -0.41
N ARG A 105 -2.20 -6.99 -0.86
CA ARG A 105 -1.28 -7.99 -0.30
C ARG A 105 0.18 -7.65 -0.56
N LEU A 106 0.50 -7.15 -1.75
CA LEU A 106 1.84 -6.68 -2.13
C LEU A 106 2.26 -5.49 -1.29
N ILE A 107 1.40 -4.50 -1.11
CA ILE A 107 1.68 -3.36 -0.23
C ILE A 107 1.89 -3.82 1.22
N PHE A 108 1.08 -4.76 1.71
CA PHE A 108 1.28 -5.33 3.03
C PHE A 108 2.65 -6.03 3.16
N ALA A 109 3.04 -6.82 2.15
CA ALA A 109 4.36 -7.45 2.10
C ALA A 109 5.49 -6.40 2.12
N ILE A 110 5.41 -5.37 1.28
CA ILE A 110 6.40 -4.28 1.22
C ILE A 110 6.51 -3.55 2.56
N ASN A 111 5.40 -3.24 3.22
CA ASN A 111 5.42 -2.57 4.52
C ASN A 111 6.03 -3.44 5.63
N ASN A 112 6.04 -4.76 5.48
CA ASN A 112 6.65 -5.71 6.42
C ASN A 112 8.01 -6.23 5.95
N SER A 113 8.50 -5.72 4.82
CA SER A 113 9.83 -6.00 4.31
C SER A 113 10.83 -5.04 4.96
N MET A 114 12.03 -5.56 5.22
CA MET A 114 13.13 -4.78 5.80
C MET A 114 13.54 -3.60 4.89
N ASP A 115 13.45 -2.36 5.39
CA ASP A 115 14.01 -1.20 4.70
C ASP A 115 15.50 -1.08 5.08
N THR A 116 16.39 -1.24 4.09
CA THR A 116 17.84 -1.24 4.30
C THR A 116 18.39 0.11 4.73
N THR A 117 17.70 1.21 4.41
CA THR A 117 18.08 2.58 4.79
C THR A 117 17.67 2.84 6.23
N ARG A 118 16.44 2.46 6.61
CA ARG A 118 15.89 2.71 7.95
C ARG A 118 16.31 1.69 9.00
N LYS A 119 16.84 0.55 8.56
CA LYS A 119 17.18 -0.58 9.42
C LYS A 119 15.99 -1.07 10.25
N GLU A 120 14.78 -0.95 9.69
CA GLU A 120 13.53 -1.42 10.29
C GLU A 120 12.45 -1.61 9.21
N THR A 121 11.36 -2.30 9.51
CA THR A 121 10.18 -2.41 8.62
C THR A 121 9.33 -1.13 8.67
N PRO A 122 8.79 -0.64 7.54
CA PRO A 122 7.87 0.48 7.54
C PRO A 122 6.66 0.29 8.47
N PHE A 123 6.16 -0.94 8.59
CA PHE A 123 5.06 -1.30 9.48
C PHE A 123 5.43 -1.06 10.93
N TYR A 124 6.57 -1.59 11.39
CA TYR A 124 7.03 -1.39 12.77
C TYR A 124 7.23 0.11 13.07
N LEU A 125 7.82 0.87 12.15
CA LEU A 125 8.04 2.30 12.34
C LEU A 125 6.75 3.13 12.49
N VAL A 126 5.64 2.67 11.91
CA VAL A 126 4.34 3.34 12.02
C VAL A 126 3.56 2.86 13.25
N HIS A 127 3.64 1.58 13.58
CA HIS A 127 2.75 0.96 14.58
C HIS A 127 3.43 0.67 15.93
N GLY A 128 4.76 0.61 15.98
CA GLY A 128 5.53 0.27 17.18
C GLY A 128 5.52 -1.21 17.56
N TRP A 129 5.06 -2.09 16.65
CA TRP A 129 5.08 -3.55 16.82
C TRP A 129 5.21 -4.25 15.47
N ASP A 130 5.67 -5.49 15.48
CA ASP A 130 5.74 -6.33 14.28
C ASP A 130 4.37 -6.86 13.88
N ALA A 131 4.06 -6.85 12.57
CA ALA A 131 2.87 -7.53 12.10
C ALA A 131 3.05 -9.04 12.25
N ARG A 132 2.26 -9.66 13.12
CA ARG A 132 2.17 -11.11 13.17
C ARG A 132 1.25 -11.56 12.04
N PHE A 133 1.80 -12.23 11.03
CA PHE A 133 1.03 -12.73 9.89
C PHE A 133 -0.23 -13.48 10.34
N THR A 134 -1.38 -13.07 9.80
CA THR A 134 -2.70 -13.63 10.12
C THR A 134 -2.71 -15.15 9.91
N LEU A 135 -1.96 -15.69 8.93
CA LEU A 135 -1.82 -17.13 8.73
C LEU A 135 -1.13 -17.87 9.91
N ARG A 136 -0.12 -17.25 10.52
CA ARG A 136 0.59 -17.82 11.69
C ARG A 136 -0.27 -17.71 12.95
N ALA A 137 -0.98 -16.60 13.13
CA ALA A 137 -1.94 -16.41 14.23
C ALA A 137 -3.17 -17.32 14.09
N MET A 138 -3.71 -17.48 12.88
CA MET A 138 -4.83 -18.38 12.56
C MET A 138 -4.47 -19.85 12.75
N SER A 139 -3.20 -20.22 12.52
CA SER A 139 -2.71 -21.58 12.79
C SER A 139 -2.79 -21.94 14.27
N THR A 140 -2.66 -20.96 15.16
CA THR A 140 -2.81 -21.16 16.62
C THR A 140 -4.27 -21.22 17.08
N SER A 141 -5.17 -20.47 16.46
CA SER A 141 -6.59 -20.44 16.83
C SER A 141 -7.43 -21.59 16.22
N MET A 142 -7.08 -22.07 15.01
CA MET A 142 -7.81 -23.17 14.36
C MET A 142 -7.56 -24.56 14.97
N ARG A 143 -6.65 -24.69 15.94
CA ARG A 143 -6.54 -25.92 16.75
C ARG A 143 -7.74 -26.14 17.69
N ARG A 144 -8.63 -25.16 17.88
CA ARG A 144 -9.69 -25.19 18.92
C ARG A 144 -11.14 -25.30 18.43
N GLY A 145 -11.45 -25.46 17.15
CA GLY A 145 -12.85 -25.49 16.71
C GLY A 145 -13.10 -26.29 15.43
N PHE A 146 -13.82 -27.39 15.58
CA PHE A 146 -14.39 -28.19 14.50
C PHE A 146 -15.70 -27.57 13.98
N GLY A 147 -15.89 -27.59 12.67
CA GLY A 147 -17.19 -27.38 12.00
C GLY A 147 -17.20 -26.25 10.98
N LYS A 148 -17.44 -26.59 9.69
CA LYS A 148 -17.53 -25.71 8.50
C LYS A 148 -16.20 -25.10 8.00
N GLN A 149 -15.16 -25.93 7.86
CA GLN A 149 -13.81 -25.49 7.47
C GLN A 149 -13.44 -25.64 5.97
N SER A 150 -14.33 -26.05 5.05
CA SER A 150 -13.95 -26.21 3.63
C SER A 150 -13.52 -24.90 3.00
N ASP A 151 -14.34 -23.86 3.20
CA ASP A 151 -14.17 -22.57 2.55
C ASP A 151 -13.06 -21.78 3.24
N ALA A 152 -12.96 -21.88 4.56
CA ALA A 152 -11.84 -21.31 5.32
C ALA A 152 -10.49 -21.94 4.95
N ARG A 153 -10.45 -23.24 4.60
CA ARG A 153 -9.24 -23.92 4.11
C ARG A 153 -8.94 -23.55 2.67
N ALA A 154 -9.95 -23.47 1.80
CA ALA A 154 -9.81 -23.02 0.42
C ALA A 154 -9.31 -21.56 0.36
N TRP A 155 -9.97 -20.66 1.09
CA TRP A 155 -9.55 -19.28 1.28
C TRP A 155 -8.13 -19.19 1.83
N ARG A 156 -7.76 -20.01 2.82
CA ARG A 156 -6.39 -20.03 3.34
C ARG A 156 -5.37 -20.41 2.28
N ARG A 157 -5.65 -21.44 1.48
CA ARG A 157 -4.74 -21.86 0.40
C ARG A 157 -4.55 -20.73 -0.61
N GLU A 158 -5.65 -20.11 -1.00
CA GLU A 158 -5.61 -18.99 -1.95
C GLU A 158 -4.87 -17.77 -1.37
N ALA A 159 -5.20 -17.36 -0.15
CA ALA A 159 -4.51 -16.29 0.55
C ALA A 159 -3.00 -16.58 0.74
N SER A 160 -2.63 -17.84 1.01
CA SER A 160 -1.23 -18.24 1.15
C SER A 160 -0.49 -18.17 -0.18
N ARG A 161 -1.10 -18.66 -1.27
CA ARG A 161 -0.55 -18.58 -2.64
C ARG A 161 -0.29 -17.14 -3.04
N GLN A 162 -1.30 -16.29 -2.85
CA GLN A 162 -1.25 -14.88 -3.21
C GLN A 162 -0.25 -14.10 -2.35
N GLN A 163 -0.12 -14.46 -1.07
CA GLN A 163 0.91 -13.91 -0.20
C GLN A 163 2.32 -14.33 -0.62
N GLU A 164 2.52 -15.58 -1.04
CA GLU A 164 3.82 -16.06 -1.52
C GLU A 164 4.26 -15.33 -2.79
N ILE A 165 3.33 -15.11 -3.73
CA ILE A 165 3.53 -14.28 -4.91
C ILE A 165 3.94 -12.85 -4.49
N ALA A 166 3.14 -12.21 -3.63
CA ALA A 166 3.41 -10.86 -3.14
C ALA A 166 4.78 -10.74 -2.43
N LEU A 167 5.17 -11.72 -1.62
CA LEU A 167 6.48 -11.76 -0.96
C LEU A 167 7.63 -11.94 -1.94
N THR A 168 7.44 -12.76 -2.96
CA THR A 168 8.45 -12.98 -4.01
C THR A 168 8.69 -11.68 -4.77
N MET A 169 7.63 -11.01 -5.20
CA MET A 169 7.68 -9.69 -5.82
C MET A 169 8.32 -8.62 -4.90
N ALA A 170 8.00 -8.63 -3.61
CA ALA A 170 8.58 -7.70 -2.65
C ALA A 170 10.09 -7.95 -2.40
N LYS A 171 10.57 -9.20 -2.51
CA LYS A 171 12.00 -9.52 -2.46
C LYS A 171 12.73 -9.04 -3.71
N GLU A 172 12.13 -9.22 -4.89
CA GLU A 172 12.66 -8.67 -6.14
C GLU A 172 12.78 -7.14 -6.06
N TYR A 173 11.81 -6.48 -5.42
CA TYR A 173 11.91 -5.06 -5.09
C TYR A 173 13.15 -4.74 -4.25
N GLN A 174 13.35 -5.42 -3.13
CA GLN A 174 14.51 -5.19 -2.25
C GLN A 174 15.87 -5.46 -2.93
N ALA A 175 15.93 -6.41 -3.87
CA ALA A 175 17.15 -6.72 -4.62
C ALA A 175 17.50 -5.64 -5.67
N SER A 176 16.55 -4.79 -6.03
CA SER A 176 16.72 -3.70 -6.99
C SER A 176 17.06 -2.33 -6.36
N GLU A 177 17.06 -2.25 -5.02
CA GLU A 177 17.52 -1.10 -4.22
C GLU A 177 19.01 -1.14 -3.92
#